data_AF-A0A1Q7H5Z8-F1
#
_entry.id   AF-A0A1Q7H5Z8-F1
#
_cell.length_a   1.000
_cell.length_b   1.000
_cell.length_c   1.000
_cell.angle_alpha   90.00
_cell.angle_beta   90.00
_cell.angle_gamma   90.00
#
_symmetry.space_group_name_H-M   'P 1'
#
loop_
_entity.id
_entity.type
_entity.pdbx_description
1 polymer ?
#
loop_
_entity_poly.entity_id
_entity_poly.type
_entity_poly.pdbx_seq_one_letter_code
_entity_poly.pdbx_strand_id
1 'polypeptide(L)'
;MFEDLFADVRYALRWLRRSPGFTLIAIASLAIGIGFNTTLFTLVDALLFRPLPVERPDELVDVFTTGGDGDTYATTSYPDFLDFKSQNQVFSDMLAYSPSINAVKLTDRSRLAMGEVVTGNYFQLFGVKPRIGRTLVPADDQPGAPRVAVISYRAWNREHTFTMRCHNGRMRPSRSSRAHAATPARCSTRCAAS
;
A
#
# COMPACT_ATOMS: atom_id res chain seq x y z
N MET A 1 -9.12 -5.11 56.02
CA MET A 1 -8.21 -4.93 54.86
C MET A 1 -8.96 -4.63 53.57
N PHE A 2 -9.82 -5.52 53.04
CA PHE A 2 -10.64 -5.18 51.86
C PHE A 2 -11.80 -4.22 52.15
N GLU A 3 -12.38 -4.30 53.35
CA GLU A 3 -13.45 -3.38 53.79
C GLU A 3 -12.96 -1.93 53.91
N ASP A 4 -11.73 -1.76 54.41
CA ASP A 4 -11.08 -0.44 54.51
C ASP A 4 -10.82 0.17 53.13
N LEU A 5 -10.38 -0.66 52.17
CA LEU A 5 -10.14 -0.23 50.79
C LEU A 5 -11.43 0.26 50.10
N PHE A 6 -12.56 -0.40 50.38
CA PHE A 6 -13.85 -0.01 49.82
C PHE A 6 -14.40 1.28 50.44
N ALA A 7 -14.17 1.46 51.76
CA ALA A 7 -14.51 2.70 52.45
C ALA A 7 -13.68 3.89 51.91
N ASP A 8 -12.38 3.69 51.68
CA ASP A 8 -11.48 4.71 51.13
C ASP A 8 -11.85 5.10 49.70
N VAL A 9 -12.14 4.14 48.82
CA VAL A 9 -12.60 4.42 47.44
C VAL A 9 -13.91 5.20 47.45
N ARG A 10 -14.87 4.83 48.31
CA ARG A 10 -16.15 5.54 48.44
C ARG A 10 -15.95 6.97 48.95
N TYR A 11 -15.03 7.18 49.88
CA TYR A 11 -14.70 8.49 50.39
C TYR A 11 -14.05 9.38 49.32
N ALA A 12 -13.06 8.83 48.58
CA ALA A 12 -12.40 9.51 47.47
C ALA A 12 -13.40 9.91 46.36
N LEU A 13 -14.33 9.03 46.01
CA LEU A 13 -15.36 9.31 45.00
C LEU A 13 -16.31 10.43 45.43
N ARG A 14 -16.65 10.49 46.73
CA ARG A 14 -17.47 11.57 47.29
C ARG A 14 -16.71 12.90 47.28
N TRP A 15 -15.40 12.87 47.47
CA TRP A 15 -14.54 14.04 47.42
C TRP A 15 -14.37 14.59 46.00
N LEU A 16 -14.13 13.71 45.02
CA LEU A 16 -14.08 14.04 43.59
C LEU A 16 -15.38 14.71 43.09
N ARG A 17 -16.54 14.23 43.55
CA ARG A 17 -17.85 14.84 43.23
C ARG A 17 -18.05 16.23 43.84
N ARG A 18 -17.32 16.57 44.91
CA ARG A 18 -17.43 17.87 45.59
C ARG A 18 -16.57 18.95 44.94
N SER A 19 -15.56 18.57 44.15
CA SER A 19 -14.66 19.45 43.40
C SER A 19 -14.64 19.11 41.90
N PRO A 20 -15.76 19.33 41.17
CA PRO A 20 -15.91 18.85 39.79
C PRO A 20 -14.92 19.47 38.79
N GLY A 21 -14.51 20.73 38.99
CA GLY A 21 -13.56 21.40 38.08
C GLY A 21 -12.16 20.78 38.11
N PHE A 22 -11.61 20.57 39.32
CA PHE A 22 -10.30 19.91 39.49
C PHE A 22 -10.35 18.46 38.98
N THR A 23 -11.42 17.73 39.31
CA THR A 23 -11.62 16.35 38.87
C THR A 23 -11.67 16.24 37.34
N LEU A 24 -12.35 17.17 36.67
CA LEU A 24 -12.48 17.16 35.21
C LEU A 24 -11.13 17.42 34.52
N ILE A 25 -10.33 18.36 35.03
CA ILE A 25 -8.97 18.61 34.52
C ILE A 25 -8.08 17.39 34.74
N ALA A 26 -8.10 16.79 35.94
CA ALA A 26 -7.31 15.61 36.25
C ALA A 26 -7.66 14.42 35.33
N ILE A 27 -8.96 14.16 35.12
CA ILE A 27 -9.45 13.11 34.21
C ILE A 27 -9.03 13.42 32.77
N ALA A 28 -9.19 14.67 32.31
CA ALA A 28 -8.81 15.07 30.95
C ALA A 28 -7.30 14.90 30.71
N SER A 29 -6.45 15.33 31.64
CA SER A 29 -5.01 15.14 31.56
C SER A 29 -4.62 13.67 31.52
N LEU A 30 -5.24 12.83 32.36
CA LEU A 30 -4.99 11.39 32.37
C LEU A 30 -5.47 10.73 31.07
N ALA A 31 -6.66 11.10 30.58
CA ALA A 31 -7.21 10.60 29.33
C ALA A 31 -6.35 10.97 28.12
N ILE A 32 -5.82 12.20 28.07
CA ILE A 32 -4.91 12.64 27.01
C ILE A 32 -3.59 11.86 27.08
N GLY A 33 -3.00 11.71 28.26
CA GLY A 33 -1.74 10.97 28.42
C GLY A 33 -1.86 9.50 28.00
N ILE A 34 -2.94 8.84 28.41
CA ILE A 34 -3.22 7.44 28.02
C ILE A 34 -3.52 7.37 26.52
N GLY A 35 -4.44 8.20 26.04
CA GLY A 35 -4.89 8.19 24.64
C GLY A 35 -3.77 8.51 23.66
N PHE A 36 -2.88 9.45 23.99
CA PHE A 36 -1.74 9.80 23.15
C PHE A 36 -0.77 8.62 23.02
N ASN A 37 -0.38 8.01 24.14
CA ASN A 37 0.54 6.87 24.13
C ASN A 37 -0.06 5.67 23.38
N THR A 38 -1.33 5.36 23.60
CA THR A 38 -2.02 4.28 22.88
C THR A 38 -2.14 4.57 21.38
N THR A 39 -2.48 5.80 21.00
CA THR A 39 -2.61 6.18 19.58
C THR A 39 -1.26 6.10 18.87
N LEU A 40 -0.20 6.58 19.52
CA LEU A 40 1.14 6.53 18.96
C LEU A 40 1.60 5.08 18.77
N PHE A 41 1.40 4.22 19.77
CA PHE A 41 1.71 2.80 19.63
C PHE A 41 0.87 2.12 18.54
N THR A 42 -0.42 2.43 18.45
CA THR A 42 -1.31 1.90 17.41
C THR A 42 -0.87 2.35 16.01
N LEU A 43 -0.42 3.59 15.87
CA LEU A 43 0.09 4.12 14.61
C LEU A 43 1.41 3.45 14.22
N VAL A 44 2.33 3.31 15.18
CA VAL A 44 3.60 2.60 15.00
C VAL A 44 3.34 1.15 14.62
N ASP A 45 2.45 0.46 15.32
CA ASP A 45 2.04 -0.92 15.00
C ASP A 45 1.46 -1.03 13.58
N ALA A 46 0.53 -0.14 13.23
CA ALA A 46 -0.10 -0.13 11.93
C ALA A 46 0.85 0.19 10.76
N LEU A 47 1.91 0.96 11.00
CA LEU A 47 2.87 1.40 9.97
C LEU A 47 4.14 0.54 9.90
N LEU A 48 4.64 0.06 11.04
CA LEU A 48 5.92 -0.66 11.13
C LEU A 48 5.74 -2.16 11.32
N PHE A 49 4.71 -2.61 12.04
CA PHE A 49 4.58 -4.01 12.45
C PHE A 49 3.45 -4.77 11.77
N ARG A 50 2.55 -4.08 11.04
CA ARG A 50 1.50 -4.76 10.29
C ARG A 50 2.15 -5.59 9.16
N PRO A 51 2.05 -6.92 9.19
CA PRO A 51 2.69 -7.76 8.19
C PRO A 51 2.14 -7.39 6.82
N LEU A 52 3.03 -7.26 5.83
CA LEU A 52 2.61 -7.07 4.45
C LEU A 52 1.62 -8.21 4.11
N PRO A 53 0.46 -7.92 3.48
CA PRO A 53 -0.55 -8.92 3.13
C PRO A 53 -0.06 -9.76 1.94
N VAL A 54 1.00 -10.53 2.16
CA VAL A 54 1.69 -11.40 1.21
C VAL A 54 1.62 -12.83 1.76
N GLU A 55 1.73 -13.84 0.90
CA GLU A 55 1.48 -15.23 1.31
C GLU A 55 2.41 -15.70 2.45
N ARG A 56 3.64 -15.18 2.53
CA ARG A 56 4.67 -15.57 3.50
C ARG A 56 5.48 -14.36 3.99
N PRO A 57 4.96 -13.53 4.91
CA PRO A 57 5.64 -12.32 5.36
C PRO A 57 6.93 -12.60 6.15
N ASP A 58 6.96 -13.70 6.90
CA ASP A 58 8.10 -14.06 7.76
C ASP A 58 9.34 -14.53 6.98
N GLU A 59 9.20 -14.79 5.68
CA GLU A 59 10.28 -15.23 4.78
C GLU A 59 10.84 -14.09 3.90
N LEU A 60 10.28 -12.88 4.03
CA LEU A 60 10.71 -11.73 3.23
C LEU A 60 11.80 -10.95 3.96
N VAL A 61 12.88 -10.68 3.22
CA VAL A 61 14.00 -9.87 3.69
C VAL A 61 14.23 -8.77 2.67
N ASP A 62 14.43 -7.55 3.15
CA ASP A 62 14.83 -6.42 2.31
C ASP A 62 16.36 -6.31 2.30
N VAL A 63 16.94 -6.14 1.11
CA VAL A 63 18.38 -6.16 0.89
C VAL A 63 18.83 -4.78 0.46
N PHE A 64 19.64 -4.14 1.29
CA PHE A 64 20.21 -2.82 1.04
C PHE A 64 21.71 -2.89 0.86
N THR A 65 22.25 -1.94 0.12
CA THR A 65 23.70 -1.76 -0.02
C THR A 65 24.16 -0.56 0.79
N THR A 66 25.44 -0.53 1.16
CA THR A 66 26.08 0.63 1.75
C THR A 66 26.61 1.54 0.65
N GLY A 67 26.15 2.78 0.60
CA GLY A 67 26.65 3.81 -0.31
C GLY A 67 28.06 4.27 0.08
N GLY A 68 28.82 4.77 -0.90
CA GLY A 68 30.18 5.29 -0.68
C GLY A 68 30.26 6.46 0.31
N ASP A 69 29.14 7.15 0.54
CA ASP A 69 29.02 8.29 1.47
C ASP A 69 28.69 7.85 2.91
N GLY A 70 28.70 6.55 3.22
CA GLY A 70 28.36 6.01 4.53
C GLY A 70 26.86 5.79 4.76
N ASP A 71 26.03 5.98 3.73
CA ASP A 71 24.61 5.62 3.78
C ASP A 71 24.47 4.09 3.88
N THR A 72 23.84 3.60 4.95
CA THR A 72 23.68 2.15 5.18
C THR A 72 22.45 1.57 4.47
N TYR A 73 21.62 2.41 3.86
CA TYR A 73 20.39 2.03 3.16
C TYR A 73 20.34 2.58 1.74
N ALA A 74 21.46 2.46 1.01
CA ALA A 74 21.55 2.94 -0.36
C ALA A 74 20.75 2.06 -1.33
N THR A 75 20.28 2.70 -2.40
CA THR A 75 19.62 2.00 -3.51
C THR A 75 20.64 1.24 -4.35
N THR A 76 20.24 0.09 -4.87
CA THR A 76 21.08 -0.77 -5.71
C THR A 76 20.77 -0.54 -7.18
N SER A 77 21.80 -0.49 -8.02
CA SER A 77 21.60 -0.36 -9.46
C SER A 77 21.02 -1.65 -10.05
N TYR A 78 20.26 -1.55 -11.16
CA TYR A 78 19.68 -2.74 -11.78
C TYR A 78 20.72 -3.80 -12.22
N PRO A 79 21.88 -3.42 -12.80
CA PRO A 79 22.96 -4.38 -13.07
C PRO A 79 23.46 -5.11 -11.82
N ASP A 80 23.70 -4.38 -10.72
CA ASP A 80 24.15 -5.01 -9.46
C ASP A 80 23.10 -5.97 -8.90
N PHE A 81 21.82 -5.63 -9.02
CA PHE A 81 20.72 -6.54 -8.68
C PHE A 81 20.76 -7.83 -9.50
N LEU A 82 21.06 -7.76 -10.81
CA LEU A 82 21.20 -8.96 -11.63
C LEU A 82 22.37 -9.82 -11.17
N ASP A 83 23.49 -9.20 -10.78
CA ASP A 83 24.64 -9.90 -10.23
C ASP A 83 24.29 -10.59 -8.91
N PHE A 84 23.63 -9.90 -7.98
CA PHE A 84 23.13 -10.48 -6.74
C PHE A 84 22.18 -11.65 -6.99
N LYS A 85 21.22 -11.48 -7.91
CA LYS A 85 20.28 -12.53 -8.29
C LYS A 85 20.99 -13.75 -8.89
N SER A 86 22.03 -13.54 -9.70
CA SER A 86 22.78 -14.63 -10.35
C SER A 86 23.67 -15.41 -9.38
N GLN A 87 24.18 -14.74 -8.34
CA GLN A 87 25.08 -15.32 -7.33
C GLN A 87 24.34 -15.76 -6.06
N ASN A 88 23.03 -15.54 -5.98
CA ASN A 88 22.22 -15.88 -4.84
C ASN A 88 22.16 -17.41 -4.62
N GLN A 89 22.47 -17.83 -3.39
CA GLN A 89 22.38 -19.23 -2.94
C GLN A 89 21.51 -19.39 -1.69
N VAL A 90 21.05 -18.28 -1.10
CA VAL A 90 20.40 -18.27 0.22
C VAL A 90 18.90 -18.07 0.08
N PHE A 91 18.48 -17.15 -0.78
CA PHE A 91 17.06 -16.83 -0.97
C PHE A 91 16.44 -17.72 -2.06
N SER A 92 15.16 -18.06 -1.92
CA SER A 92 14.45 -18.85 -2.93
C SER A 92 14.26 -18.09 -4.25
N ASP A 93 14.09 -16.78 -4.18
CA ASP A 93 14.01 -15.87 -5.34
C ASP A 93 14.30 -14.44 -4.87
N MET A 94 14.62 -13.55 -5.80
CA MET A 94 14.86 -12.13 -5.56
C MET A 94 14.08 -11.28 -6.56
N LEU A 95 13.50 -10.18 -6.09
CA LEU A 95 12.84 -9.17 -6.90
C LEU A 95 13.48 -7.81 -6.67
N ALA A 96 13.29 -6.90 -7.61
CA ALA A 96 13.62 -5.49 -7.44
C ALA A 96 12.39 -4.64 -7.68
N TYR A 97 12.32 -3.51 -6.97
CA TYR A 97 11.29 -2.50 -7.15
C TYR A 97 11.90 -1.12 -7.00
N SER A 98 11.32 -0.14 -7.70
CA SER A 98 11.73 1.25 -7.62
C SER A 98 10.49 2.16 -7.69
N PRO A 99 10.24 2.98 -6.65
CA PRO A 99 9.17 3.95 -6.68
C PRO A 99 9.33 4.91 -7.87
N SER A 100 8.23 5.15 -8.57
CA SER A 100 8.20 6.04 -9.73
C SER A 100 6.94 6.90 -9.75
N ILE A 101 7.10 8.16 -10.11
CA ILE A 101 5.98 9.07 -10.34
C ILE A 101 5.85 9.24 -11.84
N ASN A 102 4.74 8.79 -12.40
CA ASN A 102 4.51 8.78 -13.84
C ASN A 102 3.29 9.62 -14.19
N ALA A 103 3.37 10.39 -15.28
CA ALA A 103 2.20 11.03 -15.85
C ALA A 103 1.38 9.97 -16.60
N VAL A 104 0.19 9.67 -16.10
CA VAL A 104 -0.73 8.70 -16.69
C VAL A 104 -1.93 9.44 -17.26
N LYS A 105 -2.30 9.10 -18.49
CA LYS A 105 -3.49 9.60 -19.17
C LYS A 105 -4.48 8.44 -19.33
N LEU A 106 -5.43 8.31 -18.40
CA LEU A 106 -6.46 7.25 -18.46
C LEU A 106 -7.74 7.69 -19.21
N THR A 107 -7.92 8.99 -19.47
CA THR A 107 -8.99 9.54 -20.33
C THR A 107 -8.52 10.90 -20.89
N ASP A 108 -9.27 11.99 -20.71
CA ASP A 108 -8.93 13.33 -21.21
C ASP A 108 -8.09 14.16 -20.24
N ARG A 109 -7.81 13.63 -19.04
CA ARG A 109 -6.97 14.29 -18.04
C ARG A 109 -5.72 13.48 -17.79
N SER A 110 -4.57 14.13 -17.93
CA SER A 110 -3.30 13.63 -17.43
C SER A 110 -3.24 13.84 -15.92
N ARG A 111 -2.78 12.83 -15.19
CA ARG A 111 -2.54 12.91 -13.74
C ARG A 111 -1.20 12.31 -13.42
N LEU A 112 -0.54 12.84 -12.41
CA LEU A 112 0.59 12.17 -11.80
C LEU A 112 0.05 10.98 -10.99
N ALA A 113 0.51 9.79 -11.33
CA ALA A 113 0.25 8.57 -10.62
C ALA A 113 1.55 8.09 -9.99
N MET A 114 1.47 7.78 -8.69
CA MET A 114 2.53 7.05 -8.02
C MET A 114 2.39 5.57 -8.38
N GLY A 115 3.48 4.96 -8.79
CA GLY A 115 3.57 3.54 -9.10
C GLY A 115 4.97 3.02 -8.79
N GLU A 116 5.21 1.76 -9.11
CA GLU A 116 6.51 1.13 -8.94
C GLU A 116 6.92 0.49 -10.25
N VAL A 117 8.19 0.64 -10.61
CA VAL A 117 8.83 -0.20 -11.61
C VAL A 117 9.31 -1.44 -10.89
N VAL A 118 8.88 -2.61 -11.33
CA VAL A 118 9.12 -3.87 -10.62
C VAL A 118 9.60 -4.93 -11.60
N THR A 119 10.35 -5.91 -11.10
CA THR A 119 10.78 -7.06 -11.91
C THR A 119 9.61 -7.97 -12.28
N GLY A 120 9.76 -8.74 -13.35
CA GLY A 120 8.67 -9.57 -13.89
C GLY A 120 8.16 -10.67 -12.94
N ASN A 121 8.93 -11.06 -11.92
CA ASN A 121 8.55 -12.03 -10.89
C ASN A 121 7.87 -11.43 -9.64
N TYR A 122 7.76 -10.09 -9.55
CA TYR A 122 7.30 -9.37 -8.35
C TYR A 122 5.98 -9.92 -7.78
N PHE A 123 4.94 -10.02 -8.61
CA PHE A 123 3.61 -10.48 -8.15
C PHE A 123 3.59 -11.97 -7.81
N GLN A 124 4.42 -12.78 -8.47
CA GLN A 124 4.50 -14.22 -8.25
C GLN A 124 5.17 -14.52 -6.91
N LEU A 125 6.25 -13.80 -6.59
CA LEU A 125 6.96 -13.93 -5.32
C LEU A 125 6.06 -13.59 -4.13
N PHE A 126 5.25 -12.52 -4.24
CA PHE A 126 4.29 -12.15 -3.21
C PHE A 126 3.00 -12.98 -3.18
N GLY A 127 2.82 -13.90 -4.14
CA GLY A 127 1.59 -14.72 -4.24
C GLY A 127 0.34 -13.92 -4.63
N VAL A 128 0.51 -12.72 -5.20
CA VAL A 128 -0.60 -11.83 -5.54
C VAL A 128 -1.27 -12.32 -6.82
N LYS A 129 -2.53 -12.75 -6.69
CA LYS A 129 -3.33 -13.21 -7.82
C LYS A 129 -4.06 -12.02 -8.48
N PRO A 130 -4.03 -11.90 -9.81
CA PRO A 130 -4.77 -10.86 -10.50
C PRO A 130 -6.26 -11.14 -10.41
N ARG A 131 -7.07 -10.11 -10.20
CA ARG A 131 -8.53 -10.23 -10.25
C ARG A 131 -9.06 -10.28 -11.68
N ILE A 132 -8.43 -9.53 -12.59
CA ILE A 132 -8.74 -9.49 -14.02
C ILE A 132 -7.42 -9.50 -14.81
N GLY A 133 -7.34 -10.34 -15.84
CA GLY A 133 -6.20 -10.40 -16.75
C GLY A 133 -5.04 -11.23 -16.21
N ARG A 134 -3.81 -10.72 -16.37
CA ARG A 134 -2.56 -11.35 -15.91
C ARG A 134 -1.71 -10.32 -15.18
N THR A 135 -0.87 -10.77 -14.26
CA THR A 135 0.21 -9.96 -13.69
C THR A 135 1.37 -9.84 -14.67
N LEU A 136 2.38 -9.06 -14.29
CA LEU A 136 3.69 -9.12 -14.92
C LEU A 136 4.25 -10.54 -14.81
N VAL A 137 4.99 -10.94 -15.84
CA VAL A 137 5.75 -12.18 -15.90
C VAL A 137 7.19 -11.86 -16.31
N PRO A 138 8.17 -12.76 -16.06
CA PRO A 138 9.58 -12.52 -16.42
C PRO A 138 9.82 -12.18 -17.91
N ALA A 139 8.93 -12.60 -18.81
CA ALA A 139 9.01 -12.26 -20.23
C ALA A 139 8.67 -10.78 -20.54
N ASP A 140 7.94 -10.09 -19.66
CA ASP A 140 7.65 -8.65 -19.81
C ASP A 140 8.81 -7.77 -19.35
N ASP A 141 9.76 -8.34 -18.60
CA ASP A 141 10.94 -7.68 -18.01
C ASP A 141 12.20 -7.93 -18.86
N GLN A 142 12.02 -7.95 -20.18
CA GLN A 142 13.09 -8.20 -21.14
C GLN A 142 13.35 -6.95 -21.99
N PRO A 143 14.60 -6.71 -22.43
CA PRO A 143 14.89 -5.63 -23.36
C PRO A 143 14.02 -5.72 -24.62
N GLY A 144 13.29 -4.64 -24.93
CA GLY A 144 12.39 -4.58 -26.08
C GLY A 144 11.02 -5.22 -25.87
N ALA A 145 10.71 -5.73 -24.68
CA ALA A 145 9.38 -6.24 -24.36
C ALA A 145 8.31 -5.13 -24.45
N PRO A 146 7.06 -5.49 -24.77
CA PRO A 146 5.95 -4.53 -24.77
C PRO A 146 5.80 -3.87 -23.40
N ARG A 147 5.55 -2.56 -23.38
CA ARG A 147 5.26 -1.83 -22.14
C ARG A 147 3.93 -2.29 -21.57
N VAL A 148 3.97 -2.90 -20.39
CA VAL A 148 2.80 -3.39 -19.65
C VAL A 148 2.77 -2.77 -18.27
N ALA A 149 1.57 -2.59 -17.73
CA ALA A 149 1.37 -2.03 -16.39
C ALA A 149 0.23 -2.76 -15.69
N VAL A 150 0.37 -2.95 -14.38
CA VAL A 150 -0.69 -3.47 -13.51
C VAL A 150 -1.24 -2.30 -12.71
N ILE A 151 -2.57 -2.17 -12.66
CA ILE A 151 -3.26 -1.06 -12.00
C ILE A 151 -3.96 -1.58 -10.75
N SER A 152 -3.84 -0.83 -9.66
CA SER A 152 -4.48 -1.16 -8.39
C SER A 152 -6.01 -1.05 -8.47
N TYR A 153 -6.74 -1.83 -7.67
CA TYR A 153 -8.21 -1.74 -7.62
C TYR A 153 -8.68 -0.31 -7.37
N ARG A 154 -8.02 0.39 -6.44
CA ARG A 154 -8.42 1.73 -6.02
C ARG A 154 -8.26 2.72 -7.17
N ALA A 155 -7.16 2.63 -7.92
CA ALA A 155 -6.94 3.46 -9.11
C ALA A 155 -8.01 3.15 -10.17
N TRP A 156 -8.26 1.87 -10.43
CA TRP A 156 -9.32 1.43 -11.34
C TRP A 156 -10.71 1.96 -10.92
N ASN A 157 -11.13 1.75 -9.67
CA ASN A 157 -12.46 2.12 -9.19
C ASN A 157 -12.67 3.64 -9.14
N ARG A 158 -11.62 4.41 -8.87
CA ARG A 158 -11.67 5.88 -8.86
C ARG A 158 -11.89 6.46 -10.25
N GLU A 159 -11.41 5.78 -11.29
CA GLU A 159 -11.45 6.24 -12.67
C GLU A 159 -12.61 5.61 -13.45
N HIS A 160 -13.00 4.39 -13.07
CA HIS A 160 -14.11 3.64 -13.62
C HIS A 160 -15.28 3.56 -12.64
N THR A 161 -15.72 4.69 -12.05
CA THR A 161 -17.06 4.80 -11.44
C THR A 161 -18.09 4.50 -12.53
N PHE A 162 -18.35 3.21 -12.73
CA PHE A 162 -19.26 2.68 -13.71
C PHE A 162 -20.66 3.06 -13.26
N THR A 163 -21.31 3.92 -14.03
CA THR A 163 -22.78 3.89 -14.09
C THR A 163 -23.17 2.59 -14.80
N MET A 164 -23.23 1.48 -14.06
CA MET A 164 -23.81 0.24 -14.55
C MET A 164 -25.32 0.47 -14.69
N ARG A 165 -25.80 0.74 -15.91
CA ARG A 165 -27.23 0.76 -16.21
C ARG A 165 -27.66 -0.65 -16.61
N CYS A 166 -28.54 -1.26 -15.84
CA CYS A 166 -29.26 -2.45 -16.26
C CYS A 166 -30.22 -2.09 -17.40
N HIS A 167 -30.00 -2.67 -18.59
CA HIS A 167 -30.96 -2.63 -19.68
C HIS A 167 -31.26 -4.07 -20.11
N ASN A 168 -32.52 -4.50 -19.96
CA ASN A 168 -32.99 -5.87 -20.26
C ASN A 168 -32.11 -6.99 -19.66
N GLY A 169 -31.80 -6.89 -18.36
CA GLY A 169 -31.14 -7.97 -17.62
C GLY A 169 -29.72 -8.31 -18.08
N ARG A 170 -29.07 -7.47 -18.91
CA ARG A 170 -27.68 -7.65 -19.34
C ARG A 170 -26.87 -6.41 -19.00
N MET A 171 -25.77 -6.59 -18.26
CA MET A 171 -24.80 -5.51 -18.03
C MET A 171 -24.10 -5.19 -19.36
N ARG A 172 -24.20 -3.93 -19.82
CA ARG A 172 -23.43 -3.43 -20.96
C ARG A 172 -22.61 -2.20 -20.55
N PRO A 173 -21.33 -2.11 -20.92
CA PRO A 173 -20.58 -0.87 -20.77
C PRO A 173 -21.14 0.21 -21.70
N SER A 174 -21.43 1.39 -21.15
CA SER A 174 -21.94 2.53 -21.91
C SER A 174 -20.86 3.07 -22.85
N ARG A 175 -21.07 2.96 -24.17
CA ARG A 175 -20.31 3.67 -25.19
C ARG A 175 -20.77 5.14 -25.22
N SER A 176 -20.05 6.05 -24.57
CA SER A 176 -20.21 7.48 -24.84
C SER A 176 -18.85 8.19 -24.83
N SER A 177 -18.14 8.08 -25.95
CA SER A 177 -17.25 9.12 -26.47
C SER A 177 -16.81 8.71 -27.88
N ARG A 178 -17.59 9.11 -28.88
CA ARG A 178 -17.10 9.32 -30.25
C ARG A 178 -16.99 10.84 -30.43
N ALA A 179 -15.77 11.36 -30.38
CA ALA A 179 -15.26 12.60 -31.01
C ALA A 179 -13.85 12.82 -30.39
N HIS A 180 -12.72 12.92 -31.09
CA HIS A 180 -12.40 13.19 -32.48
C HIS A 180 -11.25 12.29 -32.95
N ALA A 181 -11.21 12.05 -34.26
CA ALA A 181 -10.12 11.39 -34.95
C ALA A 181 -8.84 12.25 -34.94
N ALA A 182 -7.76 11.70 -34.41
CA ALA A 182 -6.39 11.98 -34.82
C ALA A 182 -5.55 10.72 -34.53
N THR A 183 -5.09 10.08 -35.61
CA THR A 183 -3.98 9.13 -35.79
C THR A 183 -3.64 8.10 -34.67
N PRO A 184 -3.59 6.79 -34.99
CA PRO A 184 -3.41 5.74 -33.99
C PRO A 184 -1.94 5.60 -33.55
N ALA A 185 -1.59 6.14 -32.40
CA ALA A 185 -0.47 5.58 -31.63
C ALA A 185 -0.99 4.31 -30.95
N ARG A 186 -0.52 3.13 -31.40
CA ARG A 186 -0.85 1.82 -30.81
C ARG A 186 -0.29 1.75 -29.39
N CYS A 187 -1.06 2.22 -28.42
CA CYS A 187 -0.84 1.91 -27.01
C CYS A 187 -1.71 0.69 -26.67
N SER A 188 -1.10 -0.50 -26.62
CA SER A 188 -1.78 -1.73 -26.24
C SER A 188 -1.95 -1.80 -24.72
N THR A 189 -2.71 -0.89 -24.14
CA THR A 189 -3.09 -0.93 -22.72
C THR A 189 -4.22 -1.95 -22.56
N ARG A 190 -3.86 -3.20 -22.26
CA ARG A 190 -4.83 -4.20 -21.76
C ARG A 190 -4.91 -4.05 -20.24
N CYS A 191 -6.08 -3.59 -19.80
CA CYS A 191 -6.40 -3.13 -18.47
C CYS A 191 -6.30 -4.23 -17.41
N ALA A 192 -5.73 -3.88 -16.26
CA ALA A 192 -5.77 -4.63 -15.01
C ALA A 192 -6.60 -3.85 -13.99
N ALA A 193 -7.29 -4.56 -13.09
CA ALA A 193 -7.90 -4.01 -11.89
C ALA A 193 -7.65 -5.04 -10.79
N SER A 194 -7.09 -4.61 -9.64
CA SER A 194 -7.23 -5.37 -8.38
C SER A 194 -8.67 -5.32 -7.88
#